data_AF-A0ABD5NVI8-F1
#
_entry.id   AF-A0ABD5NVI8-F1
#
_cell.length_a   1.000
_cell.length_b   1.000
_cell.length_c   1.000
_cell.angle_alpha   90.00
_cell.angle_beta   90.00
_cell.angle_gamma   90.00
#
_symmetry.space_group_name_H-M   'P 1'
#
loop_
_entity.id
_entity.type
_entity.pdbx_description
1 polymer ?
#
loop_
_entity_poly.entity_id
_entity_poly.type
_entity_poly.pdbx_seq_one_letter_code
_entity_poly.pdbx_strand_id
1 'polypeptide(L)' 'MSAQLKKPTVRECERCGRRERWDEELDAWQLVREDGEKLTGNPHCIHEWDINGTFNPLDGH' A
#
# COMPACT_ATOMS: atom_id res chain seq x y z
N MET A 1 29.08 -6.37 2.16
CA MET A 1 27.85 -5.82 2.75
C MET A 1 26.68 -6.61 2.21
N SER A 2 25.81 -7.13 3.07
CA SER A 2 24.55 -7.77 2.65
C SER A 2 23.50 -6.69 2.45
N ALA A 3 22.81 -6.69 1.31
CA ALA A 3 21.71 -5.77 1.09
C ALA A 3 20.56 -6.10 2.05
N GLN A 4 19.95 -5.06 2.64
CA GLN A 4 18.81 -5.22 3.52
C GLN A 4 17.52 -5.06 2.72
N LEU A 5 16.57 -5.99 2.90
CA LEU A 5 15.30 -5.98 2.21
C LEU A 5 14.23 -5.29 3.07
N LYS A 6 13.45 -4.41 2.45
CA LYS A 6 12.24 -3.83 3.03
C LYS A 6 10.99 -4.27 2.28
N LYS A 7 9.85 -4.18 2.97
CA LYS A 7 8.52 -4.43 2.43
C LYS A 7 7.80 -3.11 2.16
N PRO A 8 6.93 -3.05 1.14
CA PRO A 8 6.11 -1.87 0.91
C PRO A 8 5.10 -1.73 2.06
N THR A 9 4.87 -0.48 2.49
CA THR A 9 3.90 -0.15 3.55
C THR A 9 2.73 0.68 3.03
N VAL A 10 2.69 0.95 1.73
CA VAL A 10 1.59 1.64 1.03
C VAL A 10 1.32 0.89 -0.27
N ARG A 11 0.06 0.79 -0.67
CA ARG A 11 -0.37 0.29 -1.98
C ARG A 11 -1.56 1.08 -2.51
N GLU A 12 -1.66 1.17 -3.83
CA GLU A 12 -2.77 1.80 -4.52
C GLU A 12 -3.37 0.85 -5.56
N CYS A 13 -4.70 0.82 -5.65
CA CYS A 13 -5.37 0.04 -6.66
C CYS A 13 -5.33 0.79 -7.99
N GLU A 14 -4.72 0.22 -9.01
CA GLU A 14 -4.52 0.88 -10.32
C GLU A 14 -5.83 1.20 -11.05
N ARG A 15 -6.93 0.53 -10.67
CA ARG A 15 -8.23 0.68 -11.33
C ARG A 15 -9.15 1.71 -10.67
N CYS A 16 -9.15 1.78 -9.35
CA CYS A 16 -10.09 2.63 -8.61
C CYS A 16 -9.42 3.64 -7.67
N GLY A 17 -8.09 3.68 -7.61
CA GLY A 17 -7.32 4.62 -6.79
C GLY A 17 -7.44 4.37 -5.29
N ARG A 18 -8.04 3.24 -4.85
CA ARG A 18 -8.12 2.91 -3.42
C ARG A 18 -6.71 2.80 -2.85
N ARG A 19 -6.43 3.55 -1.79
CA ARG A 19 -5.13 3.52 -1.09
C ARG A 19 -5.24 2.82 0.24
N GLU A 20 -4.24 1.99 0.51
CA GLU A 20 -4.11 1.28 1.78
C GLU A 20 -2.71 1.43 2.34
N ARG A 21 -2.63 1.48 3.67
CA ARG A 21 -1.37 1.49 4.42
C ARG A 21 -1.28 0.25 5.28
N TRP A 22 -0.08 -0.33 5.37
CA TRP A 22 0.20 -1.39 6.32
C TRP A 22 0.18 -0.84 7.74
N ASP A 23 -0.58 -1.49 8.61
CA ASP A 23 -0.64 -1.22 10.04
C ASP A 23 0.11 -2.34 10.76
N GLU A 24 1.22 -2.00 11.42
CA GLU A 24 2.06 -2.97 12.13
C GLU A 24 1.41 -3.48 13.43
N GLU A 25 0.54 -2.70 14.06
CA GLU A 25 -0.16 -3.11 15.28
C GLU A 25 -1.26 -4.12 14.96
N LEU A 26 -1.98 -3.89 13.87
CA LEU A 26 -3.05 -4.78 13.39
C LEU A 26 -2.56 -5.92 12.49
N ASP A 27 -1.28 -5.89 12.08
CA ASP A 27 -0.67 -6.80 11.11
C ASP A 27 -1.52 -6.94 9.83
N ALA A 28 -2.06 -5.80 9.36
CA ALA A 28 -3.06 -5.78 8.29
C ALA A 28 -3.03 -4.47 7.49
N TRP A 29 -3.50 -4.54 6.23
CA TRP A 29 -3.71 -3.36 5.39
C TRP A 29 -4.99 -2.62 5.81
N GLN A 30 -4.86 -1.32 6.05
CA GLN A 30 -5.96 -0.43 6.42
C GLN A 30 -6.20 0.61 5.32
N LEU A 31 -7.48 0.95 5.08
CA LEU A 31 -7.85 2.03 4.17
C LEU A 31 -7.30 3.37 4.67
N VAL A 32 -6.68 4.12 3.77
CA VAL A 32 -6.27 5.49 4.05
C VAL A 32 -7.52 6.34 4.34
N ARG A 33 -7.37 7.28 5.27
CA ARG A 33 -8.39 8.29 5.55
C ARG A 33 -7.92 9.65 5.07
N GLU A 34 -8.81 10.37 4.39
CA GLU A 34 -8.66 11.79 4.08
C GLU A 34 -9.81 12.54 4.77
N ASP A 35 -9.50 13.62 5.48
CA ASP A 35 -10.46 14.43 6.25
C ASP A 35 -11.36 13.62 7.22
N GLY A 36 -10.85 12.50 7.72
CA GLY A 36 -11.55 11.60 8.65
C GLY A 36 -12.40 10.52 7.96
N GLU A 37 -12.68 10.65 6.67
CA GLU A 37 -13.44 9.68 5.88
C GLU A 37 -12.53 8.58 5.30
N LYS A 38 -13.03 7.34 5.28
CA LYS A 38 -12.29 6.23 4.65
C LYS A 38 -12.39 6.35 3.13
N LEU A 39 -11.26 6.34 2.45
CA LEU A 39 -11.22 6.25 0.99
C LEU A 39 -11.46 4.81 0.55
N THR A 40 -12.72 4.40 0.47
CA THR A 40 -13.14 3.03 0.17
C THR A 40 -12.93 2.63 -1.30
N GLY A 41 -12.73 3.60 -2.19
CA GLY A 41 -12.68 3.37 -3.65
C GLY A 41 -14.00 2.81 -4.18
N ASN A 42 -13.95 2.02 -5.26
CA ASN A 42 -15.15 1.37 -5.81
C ASN A 42 -15.35 -0.04 -5.22
N PRO A 43 -16.47 -0.32 -4.53
CA PRO A 43 -16.75 -1.62 -3.90
C PRO A 43 -16.95 -2.77 -4.91
N HIS A 44 -17.18 -2.47 -6.18
CA HIS A 44 -17.32 -3.46 -7.26
C HIS A 44 -16.03 -3.67 -8.06
N CYS A 45 -14.90 -3.17 -7.55
CA CYS A 45 -13.61 -3.30 -8.21
C CYS A 45 -12.96 -4.65 -7.91
N ILE A 46 -12.45 -5.33 -8.93
CA ILE A 46 -11.47 -6.40 -8.76
C ILE A 46 -10.12 -5.72 -8.57
N HIS A 47 -9.60 -5.75 -7.34
CA HIS A 47 -8.39 -5.01 -7.00
C HIS A 47 -7.15 -5.68 -7.60
N GLU A 48 -6.52 -4.96 -8.50
CA GLU A 48 -5.14 -5.15 -8.91
C GLU A 48 -4.30 -4.09 -8.20
N TRP A 49 -3.26 -4.55 -7.51
CA TRP A 49 -2.43 -3.70 -6.66
C TRP A 49 -1.09 -3.49 -7.31
N ASP A 50 -0.70 -2.23 -7.46
CA ASP A 50 0.70 -1.92 -7.67
C ASP A 50 1.42 -1.98 -6.31
N ILE A 51 2.12 -3.08 -6.08
CA ILE A 51 2.91 -3.32 -4.87
C ILE A 51 4.38 -2.89 -5.08
N ASN A 52 4.83 -2.82 -6.34
CA ASN A 52 6.23 -2.60 -6.69
C ASN A 52 6.52 -1.23 -7.31
N GLY A 53 5.50 -0.49 -7.75
CA GLY A 53 5.55 0.74 -8.56
C GLY A 53 6.92 1.39 -8.72
N THR A 54 7.19 2.41 -7.91
CA THR A 54 8.53 3.00 -7.71
C THR A 54 9.25 2.44 -6.49
N PHE A 55 8.75 1.33 -5.92
CA PHE A 55 9.24 0.77 -4.68
C PHE A 55 10.54 -0.01 -4.91
N ASN A 56 11.64 0.50 -4.37
CA ASN A 56 12.89 -0.23 -4.30
C ASN A 56 12.92 -1.10 -3.03
N PRO A 57 12.99 -2.44 -3.13
CA PRO A 57 13.02 -3.31 -1.97
C PRO A 57 14.36 -3.31 -1.23
N LEU A 58 15.41 -2.68 -1.77
CA LEU A 58 16.74 -2.64 -1.17
C LEU A 58 16.96 -1.35 -0.38
N ASP A 59 17.50 -1.47 0.83
CA ASP A 59 18.05 -0.37 1.60
C ASP A 59 19.58 -0.28 1.39
N GLY A 60 20.09 0.91 1.05
CA GLY A 60 21.53 1.21 1.03
C GLY A 60 22.22 1.22 -0.34
N HIS A 61 21.83 2.14 -1.23
CA HIS A 61 22.67 2.62 -2.32
C HIS A 61 22.90 4.12 -2.21
#